data_AF-A0A8H2ZKA2-F1
#
_entry.id   AF-A0A8H2ZKA2-F1
#
_cell.length_a   1.000
_cell.length_b   1.000
_cell.length_c   1.000
_cell.angle_alpha   90.00
_cell.angle_beta   90.00
_cell.angle_gamma   90.00
#
_symmetry.space_group_name_H-M   'P 1'
#
loop_
_entity.id
_entity.type
_entity.pdbx_description
1 polymer ?
#
loop_
_entity_poly.entity_id
_entity_poly.type
_entity_poly.pdbx_seq_one_letter_code
_entity_poly.pdbx_strand_id
1 'polypeptide(L)'
;MASSIQVIRKKTKAAKVADPLAKQKLIWTTGHLLTLTCGLIFSITYFFHASIFFKYRSWKWLFLRVNKNYVFFEGTRWYDKLLKWTPQILYRFALVGVIMANGITMHQNWSHLNPTWFDLLAAENFQSLSVAGLWLIGGGKSFYRLLPFMILSYMHLTNRKHEFTSDNKKIDEQKSIDNKHLLHIVAYSEIIVIMALNLDTLLMKNGSAGFLLVAYTSIYWLRLNFSAYAQVTVLRILDKFDKKVPAKHRAKWDSIRNFLYSKIKERSDRREKLLRK
;
A
#
# COMPACT_ATOMS: atom_id res chain seq x y z
N MET A 1 67.73 -23.71 26.91
CA MET A 1 66.66 -22.74 27.27
C MET A 1 65.75 -22.60 26.07
N ALA A 2 64.57 -23.23 26.09
CA ALA A 2 63.65 -23.22 24.95
C ALA A 2 62.68 -22.04 25.06
N SER A 3 62.68 -21.16 24.06
CA SER A 3 61.75 -20.04 23.96
C SER A 3 60.34 -20.55 23.64
N SER A 4 59.40 -20.36 24.56
CA SER A 4 58.00 -20.70 24.35
C SER A 4 57.38 -19.74 23.33
N ILE A 5 56.89 -20.28 22.22
CA ILE A 5 56.14 -19.53 21.20
C ILE A 5 54.85 -19.00 21.84
N GLN A 6 54.72 -17.67 21.95
CA GLN A 6 53.46 -17.05 22.33
C GLN A 6 52.47 -17.19 21.17
N VAL A 7 51.55 -18.15 21.30
CA VAL A 7 50.38 -18.24 20.41
C VAL A 7 49.49 -17.03 20.69
N ILE A 8 49.60 -16.00 19.85
CA ILE A 8 48.68 -14.86 19.86
C ILE A 8 47.30 -15.41 19.49
N ARG A 9 46.48 -15.72 20.50
CA ARG A 9 45.04 -15.96 20.29
C ARG A 9 44.46 -14.64 19.78
N LYS A 10 44.06 -14.61 18.50
CA LYS A 10 43.16 -13.56 18.00
C LYS A 10 42.02 -13.48 19.01
N LYS A 11 41.87 -12.32 19.68
CA LYS A 11 40.64 -11.99 20.40
C LYS A 11 39.52 -12.32 19.42
N THR A 12 38.74 -13.36 19.71
CA THR A 12 37.48 -13.59 19.03
C THR A 12 36.79 -12.25 19.13
N LYS A 13 36.61 -11.59 17.98
CA LYS A 13 35.70 -10.46 17.90
C LYS A 13 34.39 -11.08 18.35
N ALA A 14 34.04 -10.94 19.63
CA ALA A 14 32.66 -11.00 20.08
C ALA A 14 31.99 -10.05 19.10
N ALA A 15 31.35 -10.65 18.09
CA ALA A 15 30.88 -9.91 16.95
C ALA A 15 30.02 -8.81 17.55
N LYS A 16 30.22 -7.56 17.10
CA LYS A 16 29.23 -6.52 17.31
C LYS A 16 27.94 -7.04 16.67
N VAL A 17 27.16 -7.82 17.42
CA VAL A 17 25.87 -8.33 16.98
C VAL A 17 25.02 -7.08 16.94
N ALA A 18 25.02 -6.43 15.78
CA ALA A 18 24.31 -5.19 15.59
C ALA A 18 22.86 -5.40 16.03
N ASP A 19 22.40 -4.51 16.92
CA ASP A 19 21.13 -4.60 17.62
C ASP A 19 20.00 -4.95 16.63
N PRO A 20 19.33 -6.11 16.80
CA PRO A 20 18.29 -6.54 15.88
C PRO A 20 17.17 -5.51 15.75
N LEU A 21 16.85 -4.77 16.82
CA LEU A 21 15.85 -3.72 16.82
C LEU A 21 16.29 -2.52 15.97
N ALA A 22 17.55 -2.10 16.10
CA ALA A 22 18.12 -1.04 15.25
C ALA A 22 18.11 -1.42 13.77
N LYS A 23 18.38 -2.69 13.42
CA LYS A 23 18.28 -3.19 12.04
C LYS A 23 16.84 -3.14 11.53
N GLN A 24 15.87 -3.58 12.32
CA GLN A 24 14.46 -3.52 11.94
C GLN A 24 13.99 -2.09 11.71
N LYS A 25 14.32 -1.16 12.63
CA LYS A 25 14.00 0.28 12.49
C LYS A 25 14.63 0.88 11.23
N LEU A 26 15.85 0.48 10.88
CA LEU A 26 16.52 0.90 9.66
C LEU A 26 15.77 0.39 8.42
N ILE A 27 15.52 -0.93 8.33
CA ILE A 27 14.81 -1.53 7.20
C ILE A 27 13.41 -0.91 7.03
N TRP A 28 12.68 -0.71 8.12
CA TRP A 28 11.38 -0.08 8.13
C TRP A 28 11.44 1.36 7.57
N THR A 29 12.39 2.16 8.06
CA THR A 29 12.58 3.55 7.61
C THR A 29 12.98 3.59 6.13
N THR A 30 13.93 2.74 5.74
CA THR A 30 14.37 2.61 4.34
C THR A 30 13.21 2.19 3.44
N GLY A 31 12.36 1.25 3.87
CA GLY A 31 11.20 0.80 3.10
C GLY A 31 10.21 1.91 2.81
N HIS A 32 9.83 2.70 3.83
CA HIS A 32 8.94 3.85 3.63
C HIS A 32 9.60 4.96 2.81
N LEU A 33 10.88 5.25 3.03
CA LEU A 33 11.62 6.26 2.25
C LEU A 33 11.75 5.86 0.79
N LEU A 34 12.03 4.59 0.52
CA LEU A 34 12.09 4.02 -0.83
C LEU A 34 10.72 4.10 -1.51
N THR A 35 9.64 3.77 -0.80
CA THR A 35 8.26 3.87 -1.30
C THR A 35 7.94 5.30 -1.73
N LEU A 36 8.26 6.29 -0.90
CA LEU A 36 8.00 7.69 -1.20
C LEU A 36 8.87 8.21 -2.32
N THR A 37 10.19 8.04 -2.24
CA THR A 37 11.13 8.64 -3.20
C THR A 37 10.94 8.03 -4.59
N CYS A 38 10.97 6.71 -4.71
CA CYS A 38 10.74 6.04 -5.99
C CYS A 38 9.30 6.25 -6.49
N GLY A 39 8.33 6.25 -5.58
CA GLY A 39 6.93 6.52 -5.91
C GLY A 39 6.72 7.93 -6.47
N LEU A 40 7.33 8.96 -5.88
CA LEU A 40 7.25 10.35 -6.35
C LEU A 40 7.91 10.53 -7.72
N ILE A 41 9.12 10.00 -7.91
CA ILE A 41 9.81 10.08 -9.21
C ILE A 41 8.99 9.34 -10.28
N PHE A 42 8.45 8.16 -9.96
CA PHE A 42 7.52 7.46 -10.84
C PHE A 42 6.28 8.30 -11.14
N SER A 43 5.69 8.95 -10.14
CA SER A 43 4.50 9.79 -10.29
C SER A 43 4.75 10.94 -11.25
N ILE A 44 5.88 11.64 -11.11
CA ILE A 44 6.28 12.74 -12.00
C ILE A 44 6.40 12.22 -13.43
N THR A 45 7.11 11.11 -13.64
CA THR A 45 7.23 10.53 -14.98
C THR A 45 5.88 10.09 -15.55
N TYR A 46 5.01 9.48 -14.73
CA TYR A 46 3.66 9.05 -15.13
C TYR A 46 2.78 10.22 -15.55
N PHE A 47 2.73 11.30 -14.75
CA PHE A 47 1.93 12.49 -15.08
C PHE A 47 2.49 13.26 -16.25
N PHE A 48 3.82 13.31 -16.42
CA PHE A 48 4.42 13.89 -17.61
C PHE A 48 3.97 13.15 -18.89
N HIS A 49 3.91 11.81 -18.86
CA HIS A 49 3.34 11.02 -19.96
C HIS A 49 1.84 11.30 -20.15
N ALA A 50 1.08 11.47 -19.07
CA ALA A 50 -0.34 11.82 -19.16
C ALA A 50 -0.58 13.24 -19.70
N SER A 51 0.29 14.20 -19.42
CA SER A 51 0.20 15.56 -19.97
C SER A 51 0.43 15.59 -21.48
N ILE A 52 1.27 14.69 -21.99
CA ILE A 52 1.46 14.49 -23.43
C ILE A 52 0.15 14.04 -24.11
N PHE A 53 -0.69 13.24 -23.46
CA PHE A 53 -2.01 12.93 -23.99
C PHE A 53 -2.86 14.18 -24.25
N PHE A 54 -2.86 15.15 -23.33
CA PHE A 54 -3.61 16.40 -23.53
C PHE A 54 -3.10 17.21 -24.71
N LYS A 55 -1.80 17.14 -25.00
CA LYS A 55 -1.19 17.79 -26.17
C LYS A 55 -1.58 17.13 -27.50
N TYR A 56 -1.66 15.80 -27.56
CA TYR A 56 -1.92 15.05 -28.80
C TYR A 56 -3.37 14.56 -28.98
N ARG A 57 -4.24 14.81 -27.98
CA ARG A 57 -5.72 14.61 -27.97
C ARG A 57 -6.20 13.24 -28.49
N SER A 58 -5.36 12.21 -28.41
CA SER A 58 -5.68 10.88 -28.94
C SER A 58 -6.14 9.95 -27.82
N TRP A 59 -7.40 9.51 -27.90
CA TRP A 59 -8.05 8.65 -26.89
C TRP A 59 -7.34 7.31 -26.70
N LYS A 60 -6.53 6.88 -27.67
CA LYS A 60 -5.65 5.70 -27.57
C LYS A 60 -4.59 5.83 -26.45
N TRP A 61 -4.25 7.06 -26.04
CA TRP A 61 -3.26 7.35 -24.99
C TRP A 61 -3.84 7.41 -23.58
N LEU A 62 -5.13 7.73 -23.43
CA LEU A 62 -5.84 7.67 -22.15
C LEU A 62 -5.83 6.24 -21.58
N PHE A 63 -5.78 5.25 -22.48
CA PHE A 63 -5.83 3.82 -22.15
C PHE A 63 -4.46 3.13 -22.16
N LEU A 64 -3.35 3.83 -21.92
CA LEU A 64 -2.02 3.23 -21.70
C LEU A 64 -1.71 2.02 -22.62
N ARG A 65 -2.06 2.08 -23.92
CA ARG A 65 -1.23 1.34 -24.88
C ARG A 65 0.11 2.04 -24.78
N VAL A 66 1.06 1.42 -24.07
CA VAL A 66 2.47 1.72 -24.28
C VAL A 66 2.68 1.51 -25.78
N ASN A 67 2.65 2.61 -26.54
CA ASN A 67 3.11 2.54 -27.90
C ASN A 67 4.58 2.14 -27.78
N LYS A 68 4.91 0.90 -28.11
CA LYS A 68 6.29 0.39 -28.08
C LYS A 68 7.22 1.29 -28.91
N ASN A 69 6.64 2.07 -29.82
CA ASN A 69 7.32 2.94 -30.75
C ASN A 69 7.46 4.39 -30.25
N TYR A 70 6.90 4.75 -29.09
CA TYR A 70 7.11 6.09 -28.52
C TYR A 70 8.16 6.06 -27.42
N VAL A 71 9.28 6.69 -27.73
CA VAL A 71 10.50 6.66 -26.97
C VAL A 71 10.84 8.12 -26.63
N PHE A 72 10.89 8.47 -25.34
CA PHE A 72 11.28 9.84 -24.93
C PHE A 72 12.70 10.21 -25.33
N PHE A 73 13.59 9.23 -25.28
CA PHE A 73 15.00 9.36 -25.62
C PHE A 73 15.28 8.44 -26.80
N GLU A 74 15.12 8.97 -28.01
CA GLU A 74 15.53 8.27 -29.22
C GLU A 74 17.05 8.22 -29.24
N GLY A 75 17.58 7.05 -28.94
CA GLY A 75 19.00 6.81 -28.92
C GLY A 75 19.29 5.32 -28.88
N THR A 76 20.38 4.96 -29.54
CA THR A 76 20.87 3.59 -29.69
C THR A 76 21.77 3.17 -28.53
N ARG A 77 22.12 4.11 -27.65
CA ARG A 77 23.09 3.90 -26.58
C ARG A 77 22.44 3.17 -25.40
N TRP A 78 23.27 2.48 -24.62
CA TRP A 78 22.78 1.64 -23.53
C TRP A 78 22.06 2.44 -22.43
N TYR A 79 22.46 3.69 -22.19
CA TYR A 79 21.82 4.56 -21.20
C TYR A 79 20.40 4.98 -21.61
N ASP A 80 20.10 5.08 -22.91
CA ASP A 80 18.74 5.38 -23.41
C ASP A 80 17.79 4.23 -23.12
N LYS A 81 18.28 2.98 -23.21
CA LYS A 81 17.53 1.79 -22.78
C LYS A 81 17.25 1.81 -21.28
N LEU A 82 18.23 2.25 -20.48
CA LEU A 82 18.08 2.37 -19.03
C LEU A 82 17.02 3.42 -18.68
N LEU A 83 17.08 4.61 -19.29
CA LEU A 83 16.10 5.69 -19.11
C LEU A 83 14.67 5.27 -19.47
N LYS A 84 14.48 4.48 -20.53
CA LYS A 84 13.17 3.90 -20.90
C LYS A 84 12.60 2.98 -19.82
N TRP A 85 13.46 2.23 -19.14
CA TRP A 85 13.07 1.26 -18.12
C TRP A 85 12.94 1.88 -16.73
N THR A 86 13.52 3.07 -16.51
CA THR A 86 13.54 3.78 -15.24
C THR A 86 12.16 3.88 -14.57
N PRO A 87 11.07 4.31 -15.24
CA PRO A 87 9.75 4.39 -14.58
C PRO A 87 9.25 3.02 -14.10
N GLN A 88 9.50 1.96 -14.87
CA GLN A 88 9.13 0.59 -14.49
C GLN A 88 9.94 0.08 -13.30
N ILE A 89 11.23 0.40 -13.26
CA ILE A 89 12.13 0.03 -12.16
C ILE A 89 11.72 0.76 -10.89
N LEU A 90 11.51 2.08 -10.97
CA LEU A 90 11.07 2.91 -9.84
C LEU A 90 9.73 2.46 -9.25
N TYR A 91 8.76 2.11 -10.11
CA TYR A 91 7.48 1.55 -9.66
C TYR A 91 7.68 0.27 -8.82
N ARG A 92 8.54 -0.64 -9.30
CA ARG A 92 8.82 -1.90 -8.60
C ARG A 92 9.60 -1.68 -7.30
N PHE A 93 10.58 -0.79 -7.30
CA PHE A 93 11.31 -0.43 -6.07
C PHE A 93 10.39 0.21 -5.02
N ALA A 94 9.44 1.04 -5.44
CA ALA A 94 8.44 1.58 -4.52
C ALA A 94 7.63 0.45 -3.85
N LEU A 95 7.17 -0.55 -4.62
CA LEU A 95 6.46 -1.71 -4.06
C LEU A 95 7.35 -2.59 -3.17
N VAL A 96 8.61 -2.78 -3.52
CA VAL A 96 9.57 -3.48 -2.65
C VAL A 96 9.73 -2.74 -1.32
N GLY A 97 9.75 -1.40 -1.35
CA GLY A 97 9.74 -0.58 -0.13
C GLY A 97 8.52 -0.83 0.76
N VAL A 98 7.33 -0.96 0.16
CA VAL A 98 6.09 -1.30 0.87
C VAL A 98 6.20 -2.68 1.52
N ILE A 99 6.76 -3.66 0.81
CA ILE A 99 6.96 -5.02 1.33
C ILE A 99 7.95 -5.01 2.50
N MET A 100 9.05 -4.27 2.38
CA MET A 100 10.04 -4.14 3.46
C MET A 100 9.42 -3.52 4.71
N ALA A 101 8.75 -2.39 4.57
CA ALA A 101 8.18 -1.67 5.71
C ALA A 101 7.07 -2.47 6.41
N ASN A 102 6.06 -2.91 5.66
CA ASN A 102 4.95 -3.69 6.23
C ASN A 102 5.39 -5.08 6.67
N GLY A 103 6.42 -5.66 6.04
CA GLY A 103 7.01 -6.93 6.46
C GLY A 103 7.68 -6.83 7.83
N ILE A 104 8.43 -5.75 8.10
CA ILE A 104 8.98 -5.49 9.43
C ILE A 104 7.87 -5.25 10.45
N THR A 105 6.88 -4.42 10.15
CA THR A 105 5.76 -4.18 11.08
C THR A 105 4.99 -5.47 11.35
N MET A 106 4.80 -6.32 10.35
CA MET A 106 4.20 -7.64 10.53
C MET A 106 5.05 -8.52 11.45
N HIS A 107 6.36 -8.58 11.19
CA HIS A 107 7.27 -9.35 12.03
C HIS A 107 7.26 -8.85 13.47
N GLN A 108 7.25 -7.54 13.71
CA GLN A 108 7.20 -6.95 15.05
C GLN A 108 5.88 -7.25 15.78
N ASN A 109 4.75 -7.18 15.07
CA ASN A 109 3.44 -7.43 15.65
C ASN A 109 3.24 -8.90 16.06
N TRP A 110 3.88 -9.83 15.35
CA TRP A 110 3.60 -11.27 15.50
C TRP A 110 4.81 -12.13 15.86
N SER A 111 6.01 -11.58 16.05
CA SER A 111 7.22 -12.36 16.37
C SER A 111 7.09 -13.20 17.64
N HIS A 112 6.25 -12.77 18.57
CA HIS A 112 6.03 -13.42 19.86
C HIS A 112 4.63 -14.05 19.98
N LEU A 113 3.85 -14.02 18.90
CA LEU A 113 2.49 -14.55 18.86
C LEU A 113 2.43 -15.64 17.79
N ASN A 114 1.57 -16.64 17.98
CA ASN A 114 1.27 -17.64 16.95
C ASN A 114 -0.06 -17.25 16.27
N PRO A 115 -0.07 -16.31 15.31
CA PRO A 115 -1.30 -15.89 14.67
C PRO A 115 -1.95 -17.04 13.92
N THR A 116 -3.27 -17.10 13.99
CA THR A 116 -4.03 -17.92 13.06
C THR A 116 -4.09 -17.23 11.68
N TRP A 117 -4.43 -17.99 10.64
CA TRP A 117 -4.63 -17.42 9.29
C TRP A 117 -5.67 -16.30 9.26
N PHE A 118 -6.70 -16.39 10.09
CA PHE A 118 -7.73 -15.36 10.20
C PHE A 118 -7.20 -14.06 10.82
N ASP A 119 -6.31 -14.18 11.80
CA ASP A 119 -5.68 -13.01 12.43
C ASP A 119 -4.78 -12.25 11.45
N LEU A 120 -4.04 -12.98 10.61
CA LEU A 120 -3.24 -12.40 9.54
C LEU A 120 -4.14 -11.72 8.51
N LEU A 121 -5.20 -12.37 8.03
CA LEU A 121 -6.12 -11.80 7.03
C LEU A 121 -6.85 -10.55 7.55
N ALA A 122 -7.10 -10.46 8.85
CA ALA A 122 -7.69 -9.29 9.47
C ALA A 122 -6.70 -8.12 9.63
N ALA A 123 -5.39 -8.38 9.63
CA ALA A 123 -4.38 -7.35 9.83
C ALA A 123 -4.22 -6.45 8.60
N GLU A 124 -4.29 -5.14 8.80
CA GLU A 124 -4.18 -4.13 7.73
C GLU A 124 -2.81 -4.20 7.01
N ASN A 125 -1.75 -4.55 7.74
CA ASN A 125 -0.41 -4.75 7.20
C ASN A 125 -0.36 -5.95 6.24
N PHE A 126 -1.07 -7.05 6.56
CA PHE A 126 -1.15 -8.23 5.68
C PHE A 126 -1.89 -7.90 4.39
N GLN A 127 -3.02 -7.22 4.53
CA GLN A 127 -3.82 -6.79 3.39
C GLN A 127 -3.01 -5.84 2.49
N SER A 128 -2.19 -4.96 3.08
CA SER A 128 -1.29 -4.07 2.35
C SER A 128 -0.15 -4.82 1.65
N LEU A 129 0.45 -5.83 2.29
CA LEU A 129 1.43 -6.73 1.67
C LEU A 129 0.82 -7.53 0.51
N SER A 130 -0.40 -8.03 0.69
CA SER A 130 -1.12 -8.79 -0.34
C SER A 130 -1.41 -7.94 -1.58
N VAL A 131 -1.86 -6.69 -1.37
CA VAL A 131 -2.07 -5.73 -2.46
C VAL A 131 -0.75 -5.35 -3.14
N ALA A 132 0.32 -5.12 -2.37
CA ALA A 132 1.64 -4.82 -2.94
C ALA A 132 2.19 -5.99 -3.77
N GLY A 133 2.03 -7.23 -3.30
CA GLY A 133 2.40 -8.45 -4.03
C GLY A 133 1.59 -8.60 -5.33
N LEU A 134 0.28 -8.34 -5.26
CA LEU A 134 -0.60 -8.34 -6.44
C LEU A 134 -0.10 -7.36 -7.50
N TRP A 135 0.32 -6.16 -7.11
CA TRP A 135 0.84 -5.15 -8.03
C TRP A 135 2.25 -5.43 -8.54
N LEU A 136 3.06 -6.14 -7.76
CA LEU A 136 4.42 -6.51 -8.17
C LEU A 136 4.37 -7.54 -9.30
N ILE A 137 3.43 -8.49 -9.22
CA ILE A 137 3.22 -9.56 -10.22
C ILE A 137 2.32 -9.08 -11.37
N GLY A 138 1.35 -8.21 -11.09
CA GLY A 138 0.35 -7.73 -12.05
C GLY A 138 0.90 -6.84 -13.17
N GLY A 139 0.32 -6.96 -14.37
CA GLY A 139 0.83 -6.34 -15.61
C GLY A 139 0.55 -4.85 -15.83
N GLY A 140 0.01 -4.11 -14.86
CA GLY A 140 -0.39 -2.70 -15.03
C GLY A 140 0.31 -1.77 -14.05
N LYS A 141 1.10 -0.81 -14.54
CA LYS A 141 1.76 0.19 -13.69
C LYS A 141 0.95 1.47 -13.72
N SER A 142 0.51 1.94 -12.56
CA SER A 142 -0.29 3.15 -12.47
C SER A 142 -0.03 3.87 -11.16
N PHE A 143 -0.04 5.20 -11.22
CA PHE A 143 0.03 6.08 -10.06
C PHE A 143 -1.03 5.73 -9.01
N TYR A 144 -2.27 5.49 -9.44
CA TYR A 144 -3.39 5.21 -8.53
C TYR A 144 -3.17 3.97 -7.65
N ARG A 145 -2.41 2.98 -8.16
CA ARG A 145 -2.06 1.76 -7.41
C ARG A 145 -1.00 2.00 -6.32
N LEU A 146 -0.15 3.01 -6.50
CA LEU A 146 0.89 3.40 -5.54
C LEU A 146 0.44 4.47 -4.56
N LEU A 147 -0.52 5.32 -4.95
CA LEU A 147 -0.97 6.46 -4.16
C LEU A 147 -1.37 6.10 -2.71
N PRO A 148 -2.19 5.05 -2.45
CA PRO A 148 -2.47 4.60 -1.09
C PRO A 148 -1.20 4.38 -0.25
N PHE A 149 -0.21 3.68 -0.82
CA PHE A 149 1.03 3.33 -0.14
C PHE A 149 1.95 4.52 0.09
N MET A 150 1.96 5.48 -0.83
CA MET A 150 2.74 6.71 -0.67
C MET A 150 2.17 7.54 0.48
N ILE A 151 0.85 7.73 0.55
CA ILE A 151 0.22 8.48 1.64
C ILE A 151 0.46 7.80 2.99
N LEU A 152 0.28 6.47 3.06
CA LEU A 152 0.57 5.71 4.28
C LEU A 152 2.05 5.83 4.68
N SER A 153 2.97 5.70 3.74
CA SER A 153 4.41 5.87 4.03
C SER A 153 4.77 7.29 4.49
N TYR A 154 4.11 8.31 3.95
CA TYR A 154 4.23 9.68 4.41
C TYR A 154 3.75 9.83 5.86
N MET A 155 2.58 9.27 6.20
CA MET A 155 2.04 9.30 7.56
C MET A 155 2.98 8.62 8.57
N HIS A 156 3.49 7.43 8.23
CA HIS A 156 4.40 6.69 9.10
C HIS A 156 5.75 7.41 9.28
N LEU A 157 6.34 7.99 8.22
CA LEU A 157 7.59 8.72 8.35
C LEU A 157 7.46 10.03 9.14
N THR A 158 6.35 10.75 8.96
CA THR A 158 6.07 11.98 9.71
C THR A 158 5.92 11.68 11.20
N ASN A 159 5.36 10.51 11.53
CA ASN A 159 5.14 10.06 12.90
C ASN A 159 6.23 9.12 13.44
N ARG A 160 7.36 8.97 12.73
CA ARG A 160 8.41 7.97 13.02
C ARG A 160 8.88 7.93 14.47
N LYS A 161 9.04 9.09 15.13
CA LYS A 161 9.48 9.15 16.52
C LYS A 161 8.49 8.47 17.46
N HIS A 162 7.19 8.57 17.18
CA HIS A 162 6.15 7.96 18.01
C HIS A 162 6.01 6.46 17.72
N GLU A 163 6.06 6.07 16.44
CA GLU A 163 6.07 4.65 16.00
C GLU A 163 7.20 3.84 16.66
N PHE A 164 8.31 4.48 17.01
CA PHE A 164 9.47 3.81 17.62
C PHE A 164 9.51 3.87 19.15
N THR A 165 8.64 4.64 19.78
CA THR A 165 8.69 4.96 21.23
C THR A 165 7.39 4.60 21.95
N SER A 166 6.28 4.46 21.23
CA SER A 166 4.96 4.17 21.80
C SER A 166 4.55 2.74 21.50
N ASP A 167 4.53 1.88 22.52
CA ASP A 167 3.75 0.62 22.52
C ASP A 167 2.26 0.87 22.83
N ASN A 168 1.85 2.13 22.93
CA ASN A 168 0.57 2.53 23.47
C ASN A 168 -0.47 2.73 22.35
N LYS A 169 -1.29 1.70 22.12
CA LYS A 169 -2.36 1.67 21.09
C LYS A 169 -3.28 2.91 21.11
N LYS A 170 -3.45 3.57 22.26
CA LYS A 170 -4.27 4.80 22.41
C LYS A 170 -3.68 6.01 21.65
N ILE A 171 -2.35 6.10 21.55
CA ILE A 171 -1.66 7.21 20.86
C ILE A 171 -1.73 7.02 19.34
N ASP A 172 -1.64 5.77 18.85
CA ASP A 172 -1.80 5.44 17.43
C ASP A 172 -3.24 5.71 16.95
N GLU A 173 -4.22 5.47 17.83
CA GLU A 173 -5.63 5.78 17.61
C GLU A 173 -5.87 7.29 17.51
N GLN A 174 -5.30 8.10 18.41
CA GLN A 174 -5.43 9.56 18.35
C GLN A 174 -4.82 10.12 17.06
N LYS A 175 -3.67 9.60 16.64
CA LYS A 175 -3.03 10.04 15.38
C LYS A 175 -3.77 9.59 14.12
N SER A 176 -4.47 8.47 14.18
CA SER A 176 -5.37 8.04 13.11
C SER A 176 -6.58 8.99 12.99
N ILE A 177 -7.05 9.55 14.11
CA ILE A 177 -8.08 10.59 14.13
C ILE A 177 -7.53 11.91 13.60
N ASP A 178 -6.34 12.32 14.03
CA ASP A 178 -5.71 13.58 13.61
C ASP A 178 -5.42 13.59 12.09
N ASN A 179 -5.09 12.42 11.52
CA ASN A 179 -4.84 12.26 10.08
C ASN A 179 -6.05 11.77 9.28
N LYS A 180 -7.28 11.89 9.81
CA LYS A 180 -8.52 11.42 9.17
C LYS A 180 -8.67 11.86 7.72
N HIS A 181 -8.23 13.08 7.39
CA HIS A 181 -8.29 13.59 6.01
C HIS A 181 -7.44 12.75 5.04
N LEU A 182 -6.18 12.44 5.41
CA LEU A 182 -5.29 11.62 4.59
C LEU A 182 -5.81 10.19 4.44
N LEU A 183 -6.36 9.61 5.51
CA LEU A 183 -6.99 8.28 5.49
C LEU A 183 -8.22 8.23 4.57
N HIS A 184 -9.00 9.30 4.50
CA HIS A 184 -10.08 9.39 3.52
C HIS A 184 -9.55 9.46 2.09
N ILE A 185 -8.47 10.21 1.82
CA ILE A 185 -7.84 10.24 0.50
C ILE A 185 -7.35 8.85 0.10
N VAL A 186 -6.75 8.10 1.05
CA VAL A 186 -6.36 6.70 0.84
C VAL A 186 -7.58 5.88 0.41
N ALA A 187 -8.67 5.89 1.16
CA ALA A 187 -9.87 5.13 0.80
C ALA A 187 -10.48 5.55 -0.56
N TYR A 188 -10.52 6.84 -0.87
CA TYR A 188 -10.96 7.29 -2.19
C TYR A 188 -10.05 6.79 -3.31
N SER A 189 -8.74 6.81 -3.09
CA SER A 189 -7.78 6.31 -4.07
C SER A 189 -7.92 4.81 -4.33
N GLU A 190 -8.25 4.02 -3.29
CA GLU A 190 -8.55 2.59 -3.45
C GLU A 190 -9.80 2.34 -4.30
N ILE A 191 -10.85 3.14 -4.11
CA ILE A 191 -12.08 3.05 -4.92
C ILE A 191 -11.80 3.44 -6.37
N ILE A 192 -10.96 4.45 -6.60
CA ILE A 192 -10.50 4.81 -7.95
C ILE A 192 -9.75 3.64 -8.60
N VAL A 193 -8.94 2.87 -7.84
CA VAL A 193 -8.29 1.67 -8.35
C VAL A 193 -9.30 0.61 -8.78
N ILE A 194 -10.36 0.37 -8.00
CA ILE A 194 -11.45 -0.53 -8.40
C ILE A 194 -12.09 -0.04 -9.71
N MET A 195 -12.42 1.24 -9.79
CA MET A 195 -13.03 1.82 -10.98
C MET A 195 -12.12 1.69 -12.22
N ALA A 196 -10.82 1.97 -12.06
CA ALA A 196 -9.84 1.83 -13.12
C ALA A 196 -9.69 0.37 -13.58
N LEU A 197 -9.68 -0.59 -12.65
CA LEU A 197 -9.63 -2.03 -12.99
C LEU A 197 -10.89 -2.52 -13.70
N ASN A 198 -12.07 -2.02 -13.33
CA ASN A 198 -13.31 -2.33 -14.03
C ASN A 198 -13.26 -1.84 -15.48
N LEU A 199 -12.80 -0.60 -15.71
CA LEU A 199 -12.62 -0.05 -17.04
C LEU A 199 -11.57 -0.83 -17.85
N ASP A 200 -10.41 -1.14 -17.25
CA ASP A 200 -9.35 -1.93 -17.90
C ASP A 200 -9.85 -3.34 -18.27
N THR A 201 -10.73 -3.93 -17.46
CA THR A 201 -11.35 -5.25 -17.70
C THR A 201 -12.38 -5.19 -18.83
N LEU A 202 -13.29 -4.20 -18.80
CA LEU A 202 -14.30 -3.99 -19.83
C LEU A 202 -13.67 -3.72 -21.20
N LEU A 203 -12.56 -2.97 -21.22
CA LEU A 203 -11.82 -2.64 -22.44
C LEU A 203 -10.82 -3.73 -22.85
N MET A 204 -10.77 -4.86 -22.13
CA MET A 204 -9.85 -5.99 -22.36
C MET A 204 -8.40 -5.54 -22.58
N LYS A 205 -7.99 -4.48 -21.88
CA LYS A 205 -6.75 -3.76 -22.17
C LYS A 205 -5.51 -4.60 -21.89
N ASN A 206 -5.56 -5.38 -20.81
CA ASN A 206 -4.56 -6.35 -20.43
C ASN A 206 -5.25 -7.70 -20.23
N GLY A 207 -4.70 -8.79 -20.77
CA GLY A 207 -5.26 -10.14 -20.58
C GLY A 207 -5.35 -10.58 -19.12
N SER A 208 -4.63 -9.91 -18.20
CA SER A 208 -4.67 -10.16 -16.76
C SER A 208 -5.58 -9.22 -15.97
N ALA A 209 -6.24 -8.23 -16.59
CA ALA A 209 -7.00 -7.20 -15.88
C ALA A 209 -8.17 -7.78 -15.07
N GLY A 210 -8.92 -8.73 -15.63
CA GLY A 210 -10.05 -9.38 -14.94
C GLY A 210 -9.61 -10.18 -13.71
N PHE A 211 -8.51 -10.93 -13.82
CA PHE A 211 -7.94 -11.66 -12.67
C PHE A 211 -7.49 -10.70 -11.56
N LEU A 212 -6.84 -9.59 -11.93
CA LEU A 212 -6.44 -8.56 -10.98
C LEU A 212 -7.64 -7.89 -10.30
N LEU A 213 -8.74 -7.67 -11.04
CA LEU A 213 -9.97 -7.13 -10.48
C LEU A 213 -10.56 -8.06 -9.41
N VAL A 214 -10.73 -9.35 -9.70
CA VAL A 214 -11.29 -10.32 -8.75
C VAL A 214 -10.41 -10.43 -7.50
N ALA A 215 -9.09 -10.54 -7.68
CA ALA A 215 -8.15 -10.63 -6.57
C ALA A 215 -8.14 -9.36 -5.71
N TYR A 216 -8.12 -8.18 -6.34
CA TYR A 216 -8.15 -6.91 -5.60
C TYR A 216 -9.47 -6.70 -4.87
N THR A 217 -10.61 -7.00 -5.50
CA THR A 217 -11.93 -6.91 -4.86
C THR A 217 -12.04 -7.86 -3.67
N SER A 218 -11.45 -9.06 -3.75
CA SER A 218 -11.42 -10.00 -2.62
C SER A 218 -10.64 -9.44 -1.42
N ILE A 219 -9.48 -8.81 -1.67
CA ILE A 219 -8.70 -8.17 -0.60
C ILE A 219 -9.42 -6.90 -0.09
N TYR A 220 -10.06 -6.14 -0.97
CA TYR A 220 -10.83 -4.96 -0.59
C TYR A 220 -12.07 -5.32 0.25
N TRP A 221 -12.69 -6.47 -0.01
CA TRP A 221 -13.75 -7.01 0.83
C TRP A 221 -13.25 -7.25 2.27
N LEU A 222 -12.04 -7.77 2.44
CA LEU A 222 -11.43 -7.90 3.77
C LEU A 222 -11.22 -6.52 4.42
N ARG A 223 -10.76 -5.51 3.66
CA ARG A 223 -10.65 -4.13 4.15
C ARG A 223 -12.00 -3.58 4.62
N LEU A 224 -13.09 -3.86 3.92
CA LEU A 224 -14.42 -3.42 4.37
C LEU A 224 -14.88 -4.12 5.66
N ASN A 225 -14.41 -5.32 5.94
CA ASN A 225 -14.73 -6.02 7.19
C ASN A 225 -13.89 -5.51 8.37
N PHE A 226 -12.63 -5.15 8.15
CA PHE A 226 -11.67 -4.92 9.23
C PHE A 226 -11.14 -3.48 9.36
N SER A 227 -11.23 -2.63 8.32
CA SER A 227 -10.65 -1.27 8.31
C SER A 227 -11.69 -0.17 8.45
N ALA A 228 -11.55 0.66 9.49
CA ALA A 228 -12.53 1.69 9.84
C ALA A 228 -12.58 2.81 8.80
N TYR A 229 -11.42 3.25 8.30
CA TYR A 229 -11.39 4.33 7.31
C TYR A 229 -12.05 3.91 5.99
N ALA A 230 -11.89 2.64 5.58
CA ALA A 230 -12.57 2.09 4.41
C ALA A 230 -14.08 2.04 4.60
N GLN A 231 -14.55 1.50 5.74
CA GLN A 231 -15.97 1.44 6.10
C GLN A 231 -16.63 2.83 6.09
N VAL A 232 -16.02 3.81 6.77
CA VAL A 232 -16.55 5.17 6.88
C VAL A 232 -16.58 5.87 5.52
N THR A 233 -15.58 5.65 4.67
CA THR A 233 -15.53 6.28 3.35
C THR A 233 -16.58 5.70 2.41
N VAL A 234 -16.73 4.37 2.38
CA VAL A 234 -17.78 3.73 1.59
C VAL A 234 -19.16 4.16 2.07
N LEU A 235 -19.39 4.20 3.39
CA LEU A 235 -20.64 4.70 3.95
C LEU A 235 -20.93 6.14 3.53
N ARG A 236 -19.93 7.04 3.57
CA ARG A 236 -20.08 8.43 3.12
C ARG A 236 -20.44 8.52 1.63
N ILE A 237 -19.86 7.65 0.81
CA ILE A 237 -20.18 7.59 -0.63
C ILE A 237 -21.63 7.12 -0.79
N LEU A 238 -22.05 6.07 -0.10
CA LEU A 238 -23.43 5.61 -0.10
C LEU A 238 -24.39 6.72 0.35
N ASP A 239 -24.12 7.40 1.46
CA ASP A 239 -24.98 8.49 1.93
C ASP A 239 -25.10 9.64 0.90
N LYS A 240 -24.05 9.90 0.12
CA LYS A 240 -24.08 10.90 -0.98
C LYS A 240 -24.98 10.48 -2.14
N PHE A 241 -25.06 9.17 -2.41
CA PHE A 241 -25.88 8.62 -3.49
C PHE A 241 -27.30 8.24 -3.06
N ASP A 242 -27.59 8.20 -1.75
CA ASP A 242 -28.88 7.77 -1.19
C ASP A 242 -30.10 8.49 -1.78
N LYS A 243 -29.97 9.80 -2.00
CA LYS A 243 -31.03 10.64 -2.58
C LYS A 243 -31.31 10.35 -4.05
N LYS A 244 -30.40 9.66 -4.74
CA LYS A 244 -30.46 9.36 -6.18
C LYS A 244 -30.85 7.90 -6.47
N VAL A 245 -31.14 7.10 -5.45
CA VAL A 245 -31.46 5.67 -5.63
C VAL A 245 -32.95 5.49 -5.97
N PRO A 246 -33.29 4.83 -7.08
CA PRO A 246 -34.67 4.51 -7.43
C PRO A 246 -35.30 3.56 -6.40
N ALA A 247 -36.61 3.70 -6.17
CA ALA A 247 -37.35 2.86 -5.21
C ALA A 247 -37.16 1.35 -5.44
N LYS A 248 -37.00 0.92 -6.69
CA LYS A 248 -36.77 -0.49 -7.08
C LYS A 248 -35.49 -1.11 -6.49
N HIS A 249 -34.47 -0.31 -6.18
CA HIS A 249 -33.19 -0.80 -5.65
C HIS A 249 -32.96 -0.43 -4.18
N ARG A 250 -33.95 0.22 -3.53
CA ARG A 250 -33.85 0.68 -2.14
C ARG A 250 -33.57 -0.46 -1.16
N ALA A 251 -34.24 -1.60 -1.30
CA ALA A 251 -34.04 -2.75 -0.43
C ALA A 251 -32.59 -3.29 -0.46
N LYS A 252 -31.98 -3.39 -1.66
CA LYS A 252 -30.58 -3.81 -1.81
C LYS A 252 -29.63 -2.75 -1.25
N TRP A 253 -29.95 -1.48 -1.47
CA TRP A 253 -29.19 -0.35 -0.97
C TRP A 253 -29.13 -0.32 0.57
N ASP A 254 -30.29 -0.45 1.21
CA ASP A 254 -30.42 -0.47 2.66
C ASP A 254 -29.73 -1.70 3.26
N SER A 255 -29.77 -2.86 2.57
CA SER A 255 -29.01 -4.04 3.00
C SER A 255 -27.50 -3.79 3.06
N ILE A 256 -26.92 -3.14 2.05
CA ILE A 256 -25.48 -2.80 2.03
C ILE A 256 -25.15 -1.80 3.14
N ARG A 257 -26.01 -0.79 3.31
CA ARG A 257 -25.85 0.23 4.34
C ARG A 257 -25.91 -0.37 5.75
N ASN A 258 -26.91 -1.21 6.01
CA ASN A 258 -27.08 -1.92 7.28
C ASN A 258 -25.91 -2.85 7.58
N PHE A 259 -25.39 -3.55 6.56
CA PHE A 259 -24.19 -4.37 6.71
C PHE A 259 -23.00 -3.50 7.18
N LEU A 260 -22.73 -2.37 6.52
CA LEU A 260 -21.62 -1.50 6.91
C LEU A 260 -21.82 -0.88 8.31
N TYR A 261 -23.04 -0.43 8.64
CA TYR A 261 -23.34 0.06 9.99
C TYR A 261 -23.14 -1.02 11.05
N SER A 262 -23.60 -2.26 10.78
CA SER A 262 -23.42 -3.38 11.71
C SER A 262 -21.94 -3.67 11.97
N LYS A 263 -21.09 -3.58 10.94
CA LYS A 263 -19.65 -3.80 11.07
C LYS A 263 -18.94 -2.68 11.81
N ILE A 264 -19.34 -1.43 11.58
CA ILE A 264 -18.83 -0.29 12.35
C ILE A 264 -19.22 -0.43 13.83
N LYS A 265 -20.47 -0.81 14.11
CA LYS A 265 -20.97 -1.03 15.49
C LYS A 265 -20.28 -2.20 16.18
N GLU A 266 -20.15 -3.34 15.51
CA GLU A 266 -19.43 -4.52 16.04
C GLU A 266 -17.97 -4.19 16.39
N ARG A 267 -17.35 -3.28 15.64
CA ARG A 267 -16.01 -2.78 15.95
C ARG A 267 -16.00 -1.83 17.15
N SER A 268 -16.92 -0.88 17.23
CA SER A 268 -17.01 0.03 18.40
C SER A 268 -17.23 -0.76 19.68
N ASP A 269 -18.11 -1.75 19.65
CA ASP A 269 -18.46 -2.58 20.81
C ASP A 269 -17.26 -3.43 21.24
N ARG A 270 -16.51 -4.01 20.29
CA ARG A 270 -15.25 -4.72 20.57
C ARG A 270 -14.20 -3.80 21.19
N ARG A 271 -14.09 -2.58 20.68
CA ARG A 271 -13.13 -1.58 21.20
C ARG A 271 -13.48 -1.18 22.62
N GLU A 272 -14.74 -0.91 22.91
CA GLU A 272 -15.19 -0.54 24.25
C GLU A 272 -14.92 -1.66 25.27
N LYS A 273 -15.14 -2.92 24.89
CA LYS A 273 -14.79 -4.08 25.74
C LYS A 273 -13.30 -4.20 26.04
N LEU A 274 -12.44 -3.84 25.09
CA LEU A 274 -10.98 -3.86 25.28
C LEU A 274 -10.47 -2.71 26.14
N LEU A 275 -11.14 -1.55 26.11
CA LEU A 275 -10.77 -0.38 26.93
C LEU A 275 -11.25 -0.48 28.38
N ARG A 276 -12.25 -1.33 28.65
CA ARG A 276 -12.77 -1.62 30.00
C ARG A 276 -11.98 -2.72 30.73
N LYS A 277 -11.11 -3.46 30.03
CA LYS A 277 -10.17 -4.43 30.61
C LYS A 277 -8.82 -3.76 30.84
#